data_AF-A0A521D329-F1
#
_entry.id   AF-A0A521D329-F1
#
_cell.length_a   1.000
_cell.length_b   1.000
_cell.length_c   1.000
_cell.angle_alpha   90.00
_cell.angle_beta   90.00
_cell.angle_gamma   90.00
#
_symmetry.space_group_name_H-M   'P 1'
#
loop_
_entity.id
_entity.type
_entity.pdbx_description
1 polymer ?
#
loop_
_entity_poly.entity_id
_entity_poly.type
_entity_poly.pdbx_seq_one_letter_code
_entity_poly.pdbx_strand_id
1 'polypeptide(L)'
;MTLSELDGYVTGVLACPDVIPPSEWLPHVWGETGEAGFPDQRTAEETIGAVMAHYNSVADAITHSLWIEPIYEVDPNSDETLWEPWVDGFTRAMGLRPDTWSHLLDAADEETQATMIFIMALQDIYIGKSNFTDEEIDEIDREAPDLIPNCVATILHQSRPELAGQVPANLPGQPFKAG
;
A
#
# COMPACT_ATOMS: atom_id res chain seq x y z
N MET A 1 3.42 -14.63 -2.18
CA MET A 1 3.41 -13.25 -2.69
C MET A 1 4.77 -12.95 -3.30
N THR A 2 4.84 -12.09 -4.31
CA THR A 2 6.14 -11.51 -4.73
C THR A 2 6.58 -10.38 -3.78
N LEU A 3 7.74 -9.76 -4.02
CA LEU A 3 8.17 -8.62 -3.19
C LEU A 3 7.29 -7.39 -3.43
N SER A 4 6.94 -7.13 -4.70
CA SER A 4 6.04 -6.02 -5.08
C SER A 4 4.66 -6.21 -4.47
N GLU A 5 4.11 -7.42 -4.53
CA GLU A 5 2.84 -7.76 -3.91
C GLU A 5 2.88 -7.65 -2.38
N LEU A 6 3.98 -8.06 -1.73
CA LEU A 6 4.13 -7.88 -0.28
C LEU A 6 4.17 -6.40 0.11
N ASP A 7 4.88 -5.56 -0.65
CA ASP A 7 5.00 -4.12 -0.38
C ASP A 7 3.63 -3.42 -0.49
N GLY A 8 2.86 -3.73 -1.54
CA GLY A 8 1.49 -3.26 -1.68
C GLY A 8 0.58 -3.75 -0.56
N TYR A 9 0.67 -5.03 -0.19
CA TYR A 9 -0.13 -5.63 0.88
C TYR A 9 0.15 -5.00 2.25
N VAL A 10 1.42 -4.83 2.62
CA VAL A 10 1.82 -4.13 3.84
C VAL A 10 1.33 -2.68 3.83
N THR A 11 1.47 -1.99 2.69
CA THR A 11 0.99 -0.61 2.55
C THR A 11 -0.53 -0.53 2.77
N GLY A 12 -1.31 -1.43 2.18
CA GLY A 12 -2.77 -1.48 2.38
C GLY A 12 -3.18 -1.82 3.81
N VAL A 13 -2.43 -2.69 4.50
CA VAL A 13 -2.63 -2.97 5.94
C VAL A 13 -2.43 -1.70 6.77
N LEU A 14 -1.37 -0.94 6.50
CA LEU A 14 -1.03 0.30 7.21
C LEU A 14 -1.98 1.45 6.88
N ALA A 15 -2.48 1.50 5.63
CA ALA A 15 -3.43 2.49 5.17
C ALA A 15 -4.85 2.27 5.71
N CYS A 16 -5.16 1.08 6.22
CA CYS A 16 -6.49 0.78 6.75
C CYS A 16 -6.82 1.67 7.98
N PRO A 17 -8.02 2.29 8.04
CA PRO A 17 -8.45 3.05 9.21
C PRO A 17 -8.48 2.21 10.50
N ASP A 18 -8.86 0.93 10.39
CA ASP A 18 -8.88 0.00 11.50
C ASP A 18 -7.53 -0.72 11.62
N VAL A 19 -7.05 -0.85 12.87
CA VAL A 19 -5.82 -1.61 13.14
C VAL A 19 -6.08 -3.09 12.85
N ILE A 20 -5.28 -3.64 11.94
CA ILE A 20 -5.26 -5.07 11.63
C ILE A 20 -4.07 -5.72 12.37
N PRO A 21 -4.30 -6.60 13.35
CA PRO A 21 -3.21 -7.20 14.10
C PRO A 21 -2.39 -8.16 13.22
N PRO A 22 -1.07 -8.33 13.47
CA PRO A 22 -0.24 -9.27 12.72
C PRO A 22 -0.77 -10.70 12.65
N SER A 23 -1.46 -11.16 13.70
CA SER A 23 -2.09 -12.48 13.71
C SER A 23 -3.16 -12.67 12.63
N GLU A 24 -3.75 -11.59 12.12
CA GLU A 24 -4.75 -11.62 11.05
C GLU A 24 -4.11 -11.46 9.68
N TRP A 25 -3.23 -10.48 9.46
CA TRP A 25 -2.71 -10.22 8.12
C TRP A 25 -1.50 -11.08 7.73
N LEU A 26 -0.62 -11.44 8.69
CA LEU A 26 0.64 -12.12 8.41
C LEU A 26 0.47 -13.52 7.80
N PRO A 27 -0.52 -14.35 8.22
CA PRO A 27 -0.74 -15.66 7.59
C PRO A 27 -0.96 -15.57 6.08
N HIS A 28 -1.65 -14.53 5.59
CA HIS A 28 -1.94 -14.39 4.15
C HIS A 28 -0.70 -14.18 3.28
N VAL A 29 0.44 -13.77 3.87
CA VAL A 29 1.72 -13.63 3.15
C VAL A 29 2.18 -14.98 2.58
N TRP A 30 1.84 -16.06 3.28
CA TRP A 30 2.24 -17.42 2.97
C TRP A 30 1.31 -18.13 1.98
N GLY A 31 0.21 -17.50 1.58
CA GLY A 31 -0.82 -18.07 0.69
C GLY A 31 -2.15 -18.34 1.40
N GLU A 32 -3.10 -18.93 0.66
CA GLU A 32 -4.50 -19.08 1.09
C GLU A 32 -4.68 -19.94 2.36
N THR A 33 -3.80 -20.90 2.59
CA THR A 33 -3.86 -21.77 3.78
C THR A 33 -3.29 -21.12 5.03
N GLY A 34 -2.52 -20.04 4.88
CA GLY A 34 -1.74 -19.44 5.96
C GLY A 34 -0.57 -20.28 6.45
N GLU A 35 -0.31 -21.44 5.83
CA GLU A 35 0.78 -22.34 6.20
C GLU A 35 2.01 -22.08 5.33
N ALA A 36 3.04 -21.48 5.91
CA ALA A 36 4.30 -21.21 5.21
C ALA A 36 5.14 -22.46 4.89
N GLY A 37 4.88 -23.59 5.55
CA GLY A 37 5.63 -24.82 5.34
C GLY A 37 7.13 -24.69 5.59
N PHE A 38 7.55 -23.85 6.55
CA PHE A 38 8.96 -23.60 6.83
C PHE A 38 9.72 -24.91 7.17
N PRO A 39 10.93 -25.10 6.63
CA PRO A 39 11.70 -26.33 6.84
C PRO A 39 12.18 -26.50 8.29
N ASP A 40 12.40 -25.38 8.99
CA ASP A 40 12.79 -25.33 10.39
C ASP A 40 12.41 -24.00 11.05
N GLN A 41 12.50 -23.97 12.38
CA GLN A 41 12.17 -22.80 13.19
C GLN A 41 13.06 -21.59 12.88
N ARG A 42 14.33 -21.78 12.53
CA ARG A 42 15.25 -20.68 12.24
C ARG A 42 14.82 -19.97 10.96
N THR A 43 14.52 -20.74 9.92
CA THR A 43 14.02 -20.23 8.64
C THR A 43 12.71 -19.48 8.84
N ALA A 44 11.81 -20.00 9.70
CA ALA A 44 10.58 -19.32 10.05
C ALA A 44 10.83 -17.97 10.73
N GLU A 45 11.70 -17.93 11.74
CA GLU A 45 12.06 -16.71 12.47
C GLU A 45 12.74 -15.67 11.58
N GLU A 46 13.67 -16.08 10.72
CA GLU A 46 14.36 -15.21 9.78
C GLU A 46 13.39 -14.63 8.74
N THR A 47 12.49 -15.44 8.20
CA THR A 47 11.52 -15.00 7.18
C THR A 47 10.47 -14.07 7.77
N ILE A 48 9.88 -14.42 8.92
CA ILE A 48 8.92 -13.57 9.62
C ILE A 48 9.61 -12.26 10.05
N GLY A 49 10.84 -12.34 10.53
CA GLY A 49 11.66 -11.19 10.88
C GLY A 49 11.86 -10.23 9.70
N ALA A 50 12.13 -10.76 8.51
CA ALA A 50 12.26 -9.95 7.30
C ALA A 50 10.95 -9.26 6.90
N VAL A 51 9.82 -9.98 6.95
CA VAL A 51 8.49 -9.38 6.68
C VAL A 51 8.16 -8.28 7.68
N MET A 52 8.41 -8.50 8.97
CA MET A 52 8.17 -7.48 9.99
C MET A 52 9.14 -6.29 9.89
N ALA A 53 10.38 -6.52 9.45
CA ALA A 53 11.33 -5.44 9.19
C ALA A 53 10.83 -4.55 8.03
N HIS A 54 10.31 -5.16 6.97
CA HIS A 54 9.70 -4.44 5.86
C HIS A 54 8.44 -3.67 6.30
N TYR A 55 7.53 -4.30 7.05
CA TYR A 55 6.38 -3.64 7.67
C TYR A 55 6.78 -2.38 8.44
N ASN A 56 7.79 -2.48 9.31
CA ASN A 56 8.26 -1.34 10.09
C ASN A 56 8.87 -0.24 9.22
N SER A 57 9.56 -0.60 8.13
CA SER A 57 10.12 0.36 7.18
C SER A 57 9.03 1.16 6.47
N VAL A 58 7.96 0.50 6.01
CA VAL A 58 6.82 1.16 5.35
C VAL A 58 6.05 2.02 6.35
N ALA A 59 5.83 1.51 7.57
CA ALA A 59 5.17 2.26 8.64
C ALA A 59 5.93 3.56 8.99
N ASP A 60 7.26 3.48 9.05
CA ASP A 60 8.12 4.63 9.29
C ASP A 60 7.98 5.67 8.16
N ALA A 61 8.05 5.25 6.90
CA ALA A 61 7.89 6.15 5.76
C ALA A 61 6.53 6.88 5.76
N ILE A 62 5.43 6.11 5.91
CA ILE A 62 4.07 6.66 5.94
C ILE A 62 3.90 7.64 7.12
N THR A 63 4.43 7.31 8.30
CA THR A 63 4.31 8.17 9.50
C THR A 63 5.03 9.50 9.31
N HIS A 64 6.15 9.52 8.57
CA HIS A 64 6.95 10.72 8.39
C HIS A 64 6.41 11.70 7.34
N SER A 65 5.83 11.19 6.24
CA SER A 65 5.49 12.04 5.09
C SER A 65 4.15 11.72 4.42
N LEU A 66 3.42 10.70 4.88
CA LEU A 66 2.26 10.13 4.16
C LEU A 66 2.57 9.73 2.71
N TRP A 67 3.86 9.56 2.40
CA TRP A 67 4.32 9.22 1.06
C TRP A 67 4.93 7.82 1.08
N ILE A 68 4.77 7.12 -0.03
CA ILE A 68 5.34 5.80 -0.25
C ILE A 68 6.25 5.80 -1.48
N GLU A 69 7.20 4.88 -1.50
CA GLU A 69 7.98 4.55 -2.68
C GLU A 69 7.69 3.07 -3.02
N PRO A 70 6.68 2.79 -3.85
CA PRO A 70 6.31 1.43 -4.20
C PRO A 70 7.49 0.63 -4.73
N ILE A 71 7.63 -0.61 -4.27
CA ILE A 71 8.59 -1.55 -4.85
C ILE A 71 7.92 -2.23 -6.03
N TYR A 72 8.15 -1.73 -7.24
CA TYR A 72 7.68 -2.40 -8.46
C TYR A 72 8.67 -3.44 -8.98
N GLU A 73 8.13 -4.44 -9.66
CA GLU A 73 8.93 -5.36 -10.47
C GLU A 73 9.16 -4.77 -11.87
N VAL A 74 10.19 -5.23 -12.55
CA VAL A 74 10.49 -4.83 -13.92
C VAL A 74 10.55 -6.08 -14.78
N ASP A 75 9.81 -6.10 -15.89
CA ASP A 75 9.89 -7.20 -16.84
C ASP A 75 11.29 -7.22 -17.48
N PRO A 76 12.06 -8.32 -17.34
CA PRO A 76 13.43 -8.38 -17.82
C PRO A 76 13.56 -8.37 -19.36
N ASN A 77 12.47 -8.54 -20.11
CA ASN A 77 12.44 -8.58 -21.56
C ASN A 77 12.00 -7.25 -22.18
N SER A 78 11.06 -6.53 -21.54
CA SER A 78 10.52 -5.25 -22.04
C SER A 78 11.02 -4.02 -21.30
N ASP A 79 11.67 -4.18 -20.13
CA ASP A 79 12.04 -3.09 -19.21
C ASP A 79 10.82 -2.29 -18.70
N GLU A 80 9.64 -2.93 -18.75
CA GLU A 80 8.37 -2.39 -18.30
C GLU A 80 8.23 -2.49 -16.78
N THR A 81 7.71 -1.43 -16.16
CA THR A 81 7.43 -1.40 -14.72
C THR A 81 6.08 -2.05 -14.45
N LEU A 82 6.09 -3.15 -13.69
CA LEU A 82 4.92 -3.95 -13.37
C LEU A 82 4.29 -3.45 -12.06
N TRP A 83 3.22 -2.68 -12.18
CA TRP A 83 2.46 -2.10 -11.07
C TRP A 83 1.43 -3.07 -10.50
N GLU A 84 1.02 -4.07 -11.29
CA GLU A 84 -0.12 -4.94 -11.00
C GLU A 84 0.08 -5.81 -9.76
N PRO A 85 1.26 -6.45 -9.54
CA PRO A 85 1.48 -7.20 -8.31
C PRO A 85 1.31 -6.33 -7.07
N TRP A 86 1.76 -5.08 -7.13
CA TRP A 86 1.64 -4.12 -6.03
C TRP A 86 0.18 -3.80 -5.72
N VAL A 87 -0.61 -3.48 -6.75
CA VAL A 87 -2.05 -3.19 -6.62
C VAL A 87 -2.82 -4.40 -6.12
N ASP A 88 -2.48 -5.61 -6.57
CA ASP A 88 -3.08 -6.85 -6.04
C ASP A 88 -2.81 -7.00 -4.55
N GLY A 89 -1.57 -6.78 -4.11
CA GLY A 89 -1.22 -6.74 -2.71
C GLY A 89 -2.08 -5.75 -1.91
N PHE A 90 -2.12 -4.48 -2.36
CA PHE A 90 -2.86 -3.43 -1.68
C PHE A 90 -4.36 -3.74 -1.56
N THR A 91 -4.99 -4.20 -2.64
CA THR A 91 -6.43 -4.52 -2.64
C THR A 91 -6.76 -5.80 -1.86
N ARG A 92 -5.84 -6.78 -1.80
CA ARG A 92 -5.96 -7.93 -0.90
C ARG A 92 -5.98 -7.51 0.57
N ALA A 93 -5.18 -6.51 0.94
CA ALA A 93 -5.23 -5.94 2.30
C ALA A 93 -6.55 -5.21 2.55
N MET A 94 -7.09 -4.50 1.55
CA MET A 94 -8.43 -3.90 1.66
C MET A 94 -9.50 -4.95 1.96
N GLY A 95 -9.39 -6.12 1.33
CA GLY A 95 -10.28 -7.26 1.54
C GLY A 95 -10.33 -7.82 2.98
N LEU A 96 -9.37 -7.48 3.85
CA LEU A 96 -9.40 -7.87 5.27
C LEU A 96 -10.42 -7.07 6.10
N ARG A 97 -10.82 -5.89 5.61
CA ARG A 97 -11.71 -4.95 6.29
C ARG A 97 -12.69 -4.29 5.30
N PRO A 98 -13.51 -5.07 4.57
CA PRO A 98 -14.35 -4.54 3.49
C PRO A 98 -15.34 -3.48 3.99
N ASP A 99 -15.94 -3.67 5.16
CA ASP A 99 -16.89 -2.71 5.75
C ASP A 99 -16.20 -1.37 6.09
N THR A 100 -14.98 -1.41 6.63
CA THR A 100 -14.20 -0.22 6.96
C THR A 100 -13.86 0.60 5.71
N TRP A 101 -13.44 -0.06 4.64
CA TRP A 101 -13.13 0.60 3.37
C TRP A 101 -14.40 1.13 2.67
N SER A 102 -15.52 0.41 2.74
CA SER A 102 -16.81 0.89 2.24
C SER A 102 -17.28 2.14 2.98
N HIS A 103 -17.16 2.16 4.31
CA HIS A 103 -17.52 3.33 5.10
C HIS A 103 -16.61 4.54 4.80
N LEU A 104 -15.31 4.31 4.59
CA LEU A 104 -14.39 5.36 4.16
C LEU A 104 -14.81 5.93 2.80
N LEU A 105 -15.10 5.06 1.83
CA LEU A 105 -15.55 5.48 0.50
C LEU A 105 -16.82 6.35 0.56
N ASP A 106 -17.80 5.96 1.38
CA ASP A 106 -19.06 6.70 1.53
C ASP A 106 -18.89 8.07 2.20
N ALA A 107 -17.90 8.20 3.09
CA ALA A 107 -17.67 9.40 3.89
C ALA A 107 -16.58 10.34 3.33
N ALA A 108 -15.77 9.85 2.39
CA ALA A 108 -14.62 10.54 1.84
C ALA A 108 -15.01 11.75 0.98
N ASP A 109 -14.08 12.70 0.82
CA ASP A 109 -14.22 13.74 -0.22
C ASP A 109 -14.12 13.17 -1.65
N GLU A 110 -14.54 13.98 -2.63
CA GLU A 110 -14.59 13.57 -4.04
C GLU A 110 -13.22 13.12 -4.58
N GLU A 111 -12.14 13.75 -4.13
CA GLU A 111 -10.78 13.41 -4.56
C GLU A 111 -10.39 12.01 -4.07
N THR A 112 -10.56 11.75 -2.77
CA THR A 112 -10.25 10.46 -2.16
C THR A 112 -11.15 9.35 -2.71
N GLN A 113 -12.43 9.63 -2.94
CA GLN A 113 -13.34 8.69 -3.60
C GLN A 113 -12.85 8.31 -5.00
N ALA A 114 -12.51 9.31 -5.83
CA ALA A 114 -12.01 9.07 -7.18
C ALA A 114 -10.73 8.24 -7.18
N THR A 115 -9.82 8.54 -6.25
CA THR A 115 -8.58 7.79 -6.05
C THR A 115 -8.82 6.34 -5.64
N MET A 116 -9.72 6.08 -4.67
CA MET A 116 -10.06 4.71 -4.28
C MET A 116 -10.69 3.93 -5.44
N ILE A 117 -11.57 4.58 -6.21
CA ILE A 117 -12.17 4.00 -7.42
C ILE A 117 -11.10 3.67 -8.47
N PHE A 118 -10.11 4.55 -8.64
CA PHE A 118 -9.00 4.31 -9.55
C PHE A 118 -8.19 3.07 -9.15
N ILE A 119 -7.81 2.92 -7.88
CA ILE A 119 -7.11 1.70 -7.40
C ILE A 119 -7.95 0.44 -7.62
N MET A 120 -9.27 0.50 -7.39
CA MET A 120 -10.16 -0.64 -7.70
C MET A 120 -10.24 -0.94 -9.20
N ALA A 121 -10.22 0.08 -10.05
CA ALA A 121 -10.20 -0.08 -11.50
C ALA A 121 -8.88 -0.70 -11.99
N LEU A 122 -7.74 -0.33 -11.39
CA LEU A 122 -6.45 -0.97 -11.65
C LEU A 122 -6.49 -2.47 -11.29
N GLN A 123 -7.11 -2.83 -10.16
CA GLN A 123 -7.29 -4.24 -9.83
C GLN A 123 -8.19 -4.97 -10.83
N ASP A 124 -9.27 -4.33 -11.30
CA ASP A 124 -10.14 -4.91 -12.33
C ASP A 124 -9.41 -5.12 -13.66
N ILE A 125 -8.46 -4.24 -14.04
CA ILE A 125 -7.57 -4.44 -15.19
C ILE A 125 -6.72 -5.69 -14.96
N TYR A 126 -6.02 -5.77 -13.83
CA TYR A 126 -5.13 -6.88 -13.53
C TYR A 126 -5.83 -8.25 -13.57
N ILE A 127 -7.04 -8.35 -13.01
CA ILE A 127 -7.80 -9.62 -12.98
C ILE A 127 -8.62 -9.89 -14.25
N GLY A 128 -8.48 -9.06 -15.29
CA GLY A 128 -9.15 -9.22 -16.57
C GLY A 128 -10.67 -9.00 -16.52
N LYS A 129 -11.14 -8.13 -15.63
CA LYS A 129 -12.56 -7.76 -15.46
C LYS A 129 -12.89 -6.32 -15.85
N SER A 130 -11.89 -5.54 -16.26
CA SER A 130 -12.13 -4.17 -16.72
C SER A 130 -12.91 -4.13 -18.03
N ASN A 131 -13.52 -2.98 -18.32
CA ASN A 131 -14.20 -2.71 -19.60
C ASN A 131 -13.39 -1.74 -20.49
N PHE A 132 -12.14 -1.47 -20.12
CA PHE A 132 -11.25 -0.61 -20.91
C PHE A 132 -10.83 -1.35 -22.19
N THR A 133 -10.57 -0.58 -23.26
CA THR A 133 -9.97 -1.15 -24.47
C THR A 133 -8.49 -1.44 -24.25
N ASP A 134 -7.90 -2.27 -25.11
CA ASP A 134 -6.46 -2.57 -25.06
C ASP A 134 -5.63 -1.27 -25.14
N GLU A 135 -6.03 -0.30 -25.97
CA GLU A 135 -5.33 0.99 -26.06
C GLU A 135 -5.44 1.86 -24.79
N GLU A 136 -6.57 1.79 -24.08
CA GLU A 136 -6.75 2.48 -22.80
C GLU A 136 -5.91 1.81 -21.71
N ILE A 137 -5.85 0.48 -21.70
CA ILE A 137 -4.99 -0.28 -20.78
C ILE A 137 -3.52 0.05 -21.03
N ASP A 138 -3.07 0.07 -22.29
CA ASP A 138 -1.70 0.46 -22.66
C ASP A 138 -1.32 1.88 -22.17
N GLU A 139 -2.29 2.79 -22.08
CA GLU A 139 -2.10 4.14 -21.52
C GLU A 139 -2.02 4.11 -19.99
N ILE A 140 -2.91 3.36 -19.35
CA ILE A 140 -2.91 3.16 -17.91
C ILE A 140 -1.61 2.48 -17.46
N ASP A 141 -1.11 1.49 -18.17
CA ASP A 141 0.14 0.78 -17.82
C ASP A 141 1.34 1.70 -17.79
N ARG A 142 1.35 2.73 -18.66
CA ARG A 142 2.40 3.74 -18.70
C ARG A 142 2.30 4.75 -17.56
N GLU A 143 1.10 5.10 -17.11
CA GLU A 143 0.88 6.19 -16.15
C GLU A 143 0.68 5.72 -14.70
N ALA A 144 0.10 4.53 -14.50
CA ALA A 144 -0.24 3.99 -13.20
C ALA A 144 0.94 3.98 -12.21
N PRO A 145 2.17 3.57 -12.59
CA PRO A 145 3.30 3.57 -11.67
C PRO A 145 3.57 4.92 -10.99
N ASP A 146 3.41 6.02 -11.74
CA ASP A 146 3.64 7.40 -11.27
C ASP A 146 2.44 7.97 -10.50
N LEU A 147 1.23 7.48 -10.79
CA LEU A 147 -0.01 7.93 -10.15
C LEU A 147 -0.28 7.25 -8.81
N ILE A 148 0.08 5.98 -8.66
CA ILE A 148 -0.18 5.18 -7.45
C ILE A 148 0.36 5.83 -6.16
N PRO A 149 1.58 6.38 -6.08
CA PRO A 149 2.08 7.02 -4.85
C PRO A 149 1.19 8.19 -4.39
N ASN A 150 0.76 9.03 -5.34
CA ASN A 150 -0.16 10.15 -5.05
C ASN A 150 -1.52 9.63 -4.60
N CYS A 151 -2.02 8.58 -5.25
CA CYS A 151 -3.26 7.93 -4.86
C CYS A 151 -3.23 7.45 -3.40
N VAL A 152 -2.16 6.75 -3.03
CA VAL A 152 -2.00 6.24 -1.66
C VAL A 152 -1.87 7.38 -0.66
N ALA A 153 -1.13 8.44 -0.98
CA ALA A 153 -1.02 9.62 -0.12
C ALA A 153 -2.39 10.29 0.13
N THR A 154 -3.20 10.46 -0.92
CA THR A 154 -4.57 10.99 -0.81
C THR A 154 -5.44 10.10 0.07
N ILE A 155 -5.39 8.77 -0.11
CA ILE A 155 -6.12 7.82 0.74
C ILE A 155 -5.68 7.95 2.20
N LEU A 156 -4.37 7.98 2.47
CA LEU A 156 -3.79 8.06 3.80
C LEU A 156 -4.22 9.33 4.56
N HIS A 157 -4.37 10.46 3.86
CA HIS A 157 -4.82 11.71 4.47
C HIS A 157 -6.20 11.58 5.15
N GLN A 158 -7.08 10.73 4.62
CA GLN A 158 -8.42 10.51 5.20
C GLN A 158 -8.53 9.24 6.01
N SER A 159 -7.83 8.18 5.61
CA SER A 159 -7.90 6.91 6.32
C SER A 159 -7.12 6.94 7.63
N ARG A 160 -6.02 7.72 7.69
CA ARG A 160 -5.11 7.85 8.83
C ARG A 160 -4.86 9.33 9.20
N PRO A 161 -5.90 10.12 9.53
CA PRO A 161 -5.76 11.56 9.78
C PRO A 161 -4.83 11.89 10.97
N GLU A 162 -4.61 10.94 11.89
CA GLU A 162 -3.67 11.07 12.99
C GLU A 162 -2.20 11.13 12.57
N LEU A 163 -1.88 10.69 11.34
CA LEU A 163 -0.53 10.74 10.78
C LEU A 163 -0.25 12.10 10.10
N ALA A 164 -1.28 12.73 9.51
CA ALA A 164 -1.16 14.04 8.85
C ALA A 164 -0.73 15.18 9.80
N GLY A 165 -0.97 15.03 11.12
CA GLY A 165 -0.60 16.00 12.14
C GLY A 165 0.84 15.86 12.69
N GLN A 166 1.57 14.80 12.32
CA GLN A 166 2.91 14.52 12.84
C GLN A 166 3.99 15.26 12.03
N VAL A 167 3.88 16.59 11.94
CA VAL A 167 5.01 17.41 11.49
C VAL A 167 6.14 17.25 12.53
N PRO A 168 7.39 16.94 12.13
CA PRO A 168 8.47 16.76 13.09
C PRO A 168 8.64 18.05 13.89
N ALA A 169 8.52 17.94 15.22
CA ALA A 169 8.62 19.06 16.17
C ALA A 169 10.01 19.74 16.24
N ASN A 170 10.89 19.53 15.26
CA ASN A 170 12.25 20.06 15.23
C ASN A 170 12.50 20.88 13.96
N LEU A 171 11.95 22.10 13.93
CA LEU A 171 12.56 23.20 13.18
C LEU A 171 13.22 24.16 14.19
N PRO A 172 14.56 24.21 14.29
CA PRO A 172 15.23 25.21 15.10
C PRO A 172 15.16 26.55 14.37
N GLY A 173 14.12 27.32 14.67
CA GLY A 173 13.84 28.58 14.00
C GLY A 173 13.16 29.60 14.91
N GLN A 174 13.76 29.93 16.05
CA GLN A 174 13.46 31.20 16.72
C GLN A 174 14.72 32.06 16.83
N PRO A 175 14.71 33.30 16.31
CA PRO A 175 15.82 34.22 16.52
C PRO A 175 15.76 34.72 17.97
N PHE A 176 16.88 34.56 18.67
CA PHE A 176 17.10 35.12 19.99
C PHE A 176 16.94 36.65 19.92
N LYS A 177 15.93 37.21 20.60
CA LYS A 177 15.85 38.66 20.84
C LYS A 177 16.51 38.96 22.18
N ALA A 178 17.69 39.56 22.12
CA ALA A 178 18.30 40.23 23.28
C ALA A 178 17.68 41.63 23.40
N GLY A 179 17.08 41.90 24.57
CA GLY A 179 16.86 43.24 25.11
C GLY A 179 17.96 43.62 26.09
#